data_AF-A0A8H9K5G4-F1
#
_entry.id   AF-A0A8H9K5G4-F1
#
_cell.length_a   1.000
_cell.length_b   1.000
_cell.length_c   1.000
_cell.angle_alpha   90.00
_cell.angle_beta   90.00
_cell.angle_gamma   90.00
#
_symmetry.space_group_name_H-M   'P 1'
#
loop_
_entity.id
_entity.type
_entity.pdbx_description
1 polymer ?
#
loop_
_entity_poly.entity_id
_entity_poly.type
_entity_poly.pdbx_seq_one_letter_code
_entity_poly.pdbx_strand_id
1 'polypeptide(L)'
;MKYLINYVLISLAFVSMRVVAEEYNHFLSFDAESSLSSDGTNAAIEQATSSDEETLAEQTVDEDKLKAIVGEYMYPVGSTYTQFAGYPEPSQLYGGSWGRIYANDAVFFRTEGPNSKGFGTGIQGDAIRNITGQFGVNLGESDGALHAFSGAFSGASMKWGGAAHTVNWPANYARQANFNASRVVPTSNENRPKNVTIRVWVRTAL
;
A
#
# COMPACT_ATOMS: atom_id res chain seq x y z
N MET A 1 17.03 26.68 -24.91
CA MET A 1 16.62 25.75 -23.83
C MET A 1 16.81 24.26 -24.19
N LYS A 2 16.42 23.76 -25.38
CA LYS A 2 16.66 22.36 -25.78
C LYS A 2 18.15 21.95 -25.87
N TYR A 3 19.05 22.88 -26.18
CA TYR A 3 20.48 22.60 -26.33
C TYR A 3 21.26 22.51 -25.00
N LEU A 4 20.76 23.12 -23.92
CA LEU A 4 21.39 23.03 -22.60
C LEU A 4 21.19 21.65 -21.95
N ILE A 5 20.04 21.03 -22.21
CA ILE A 5 19.64 19.73 -21.64
C ILE A 5 20.52 18.59 -22.18
N ASN A 6 20.86 18.63 -23.48
CA ASN A 6 21.76 17.64 -24.08
C ASN A 6 23.18 17.75 -23.54
N TYR A 7 23.66 18.96 -23.21
CA TYR A 7 25.02 19.15 -22.68
C TYR A 7 25.16 18.56 -21.27
N VAL A 8 24.14 18.74 -20.42
CA VAL A 8 24.14 18.21 -19.04
C VAL A 8 24.03 16.68 -19.04
N LEU A 9 23.19 16.09 -19.89
CA LEU A 9 23.06 14.63 -20.01
C LEU A 9 24.33 13.97 -20.58
N ILE A 10 25.00 14.62 -21.54
CA ILE A 10 26.28 14.15 -22.08
C ILE A 10 27.39 14.27 -21.01
N SER A 11 27.46 15.38 -20.27
CA SER A 11 28.45 15.55 -19.19
C SER A 11 28.26 14.53 -18.06
N LEU A 12 27.03 14.20 -17.66
CA LEU A 12 26.79 13.15 -16.66
C LEU A 12 27.21 11.75 -17.13
N ALA A 13 27.01 11.43 -18.42
CA ALA A 13 27.46 10.16 -18.99
C ALA A 13 29.00 10.05 -19.00
N PHE A 14 29.71 11.16 -19.27
CA PHE A 14 31.17 11.20 -19.23
C PHE A 14 31.76 11.11 -17.82
N VAL A 15 31.11 11.70 -16.81
CA VAL A 15 31.53 11.59 -15.40
C VAL A 15 31.33 10.15 -14.90
N SER A 16 30.19 9.52 -15.21
CA SER A 16 29.95 8.13 -14.82
C SER A 16 30.89 7.13 -15.51
N MET A 17 31.27 7.38 -16.77
CA MET A 17 32.28 6.56 -17.48
C MET A 17 33.70 6.76 -16.95
N ARG A 18 34.06 7.95 -16.44
CA ARG A 18 35.38 8.21 -15.83
C ARG A 18 35.54 7.52 -14.48
N VAL A 19 34.50 7.54 -13.65
CA VAL A 19 34.50 6.82 -12.35
C VAL A 19 34.64 5.31 -12.55
N VAL A 20 33.98 4.75 -13.58
CA VAL A 20 34.13 3.33 -13.92
C VAL A 20 35.51 3.01 -14.52
N ALA A 21 36.15 3.95 -15.23
CA ALA A 21 37.49 3.75 -15.77
C ALA A 21 38.60 3.82 -14.70
N GLU A 22 38.44 4.64 -13.65
CA GLU A 22 39.38 4.74 -12.54
C GLU A 22 39.39 3.47 -11.66
N GLU A 23 38.24 2.80 -11.49
CA GLU A 23 38.18 1.51 -10.79
C GLU A 23 38.85 0.36 -11.58
N TYR A 24 38.94 0.46 -12.91
CA TYR A 24 39.62 -0.53 -13.76
C TYR A 24 41.15 -0.34 -13.86
N ASN A 25 41.67 0.83 -13.52
CA ASN A 25 43.11 1.14 -13.69
C ASN A 25 44.01 0.59 -12.58
N HIS A 26 43.45 -0.09 -11.57
CA HIS A 26 44.25 -0.77 -10.55
C HIS A 26 44.78 -2.16 -11.00
N PHE A 27 44.58 -2.56 -12.26
CA PHE A 27 44.93 -3.91 -12.76
C PHE A 27 45.88 -3.99 -13.96
N LEU A 28 46.42 -2.88 -14.51
CA LEU A 28 47.40 -2.98 -15.60
C LEU A 28 48.57 -2.02 -15.41
N SER A 29 49.57 -2.47 -14.66
CA SER A 29 50.96 -1.99 -14.84
C SER A 29 51.46 -2.54 -16.17
N PHE A 30 51.48 -1.69 -17.20
CA PHE A 30 52.23 -1.96 -18.43
C PHE A 30 53.23 -0.83 -18.61
N ASP A 31 54.49 -1.16 -18.40
CA ASP A 31 55.64 -0.27 -18.51
C ASP A 31 55.74 0.30 -19.93
N ALA A 32 55.74 1.63 -20.03
CA ALA A 32 56.14 2.35 -21.23
C ALA A 32 57.16 3.43 -20.82
N GLU A 33 58.43 3.05 -20.81
CA GLU A 33 59.53 4.02 -20.87
C GLU A 33 59.42 4.79 -22.19
N SER A 34 59.13 6.09 -22.13
CA SER A 34 59.15 6.99 -23.28
C SER A 34 59.95 8.24 -22.92
N SER A 35 61.09 8.37 -23.57
CA SER A 35 62.11 9.40 -23.40
C SER A 35 61.68 10.76 -23.98
N LEU A 36 61.17 11.66 -23.14
CA LEU A 36 60.95 13.07 -23.51
C LEU A 36 61.38 13.99 -22.36
N SER A 37 62.17 15.01 -22.71
CA SER A 37 62.75 16.05 -21.85
C SER A 37 61.75 16.58 -20.79
N SER A 38 62.11 16.45 -19.52
CA SER A 38 61.26 16.75 -18.35
C SER A 38 61.07 18.23 -18.06
N ASP A 39 61.98 19.09 -18.52
CA ASP A 39 62.13 20.41 -17.89
C ASP A 39 61.15 21.47 -18.43
N GLY A 40 60.75 21.37 -19.70
CA GLY A 40 59.72 22.25 -20.27
C GLY A 40 58.29 21.77 -20.00
N THR A 41 58.11 20.45 -19.90
CA THR A 41 56.80 19.80 -19.77
C THR A 41 56.30 19.88 -18.33
N ASN A 42 57.17 19.70 -17.34
CA ASN A 42 56.80 19.78 -15.93
C ASN A 42 56.42 21.21 -15.50
N ALA A 43 57.07 22.24 -16.05
CA ALA A 43 56.72 23.64 -15.78
C ALA A 43 55.37 24.04 -16.40
N ALA A 44 55.06 23.56 -17.60
CA ALA A 44 53.76 23.77 -18.24
C ALA A 44 52.64 23.00 -17.52
N ILE A 45 52.94 21.83 -16.97
CA ILE A 45 52.02 21.06 -16.12
C ILE A 45 51.79 21.80 -14.81
N GLU A 46 52.83 22.18 -14.04
CA GLU A 46 52.66 22.94 -12.78
C GLU A 46 51.89 24.25 -12.96
N GLN A 47 52.07 24.94 -14.09
CA GLN A 47 51.34 26.17 -14.40
C GLN A 47 49.88 25.93 -14.78
N ALA A 48 49.56 24.78 -15.40
CA ALA A 48 48.18 24.36 -15.69
C ALA A 48 47.48 23.79 -14.44
N THR A 49 48.21 23.04 -13.59
CA THR A 49 47.66 22.51 -12.34
C THR A 49 47.38 23.63 -11.34
N SER A 50 48.24 24.65 -11.27
CA SER A 50 48.03 25.81 -10.38
C SER A 50 46.97 26.79 -10.86
N SER A 51 46.63 26.84 -12.16
CA SER A 51 45.53 27.65 -12.68
C SER A 51 44.16 26.99 -12.55
N ASP A 52 44.12 25.66 -12.49
CA ASP A 52 42.88 24.88 -12.53
C ASP A 52 42.39 24.44 -11.13
N GLU A 53 43.25 24.47 -10.11
CA GLU A 53 42.87 24.15 -8.72
C GLU A 53 42.00 25.22 -8.05
N GLU A 54 41.99 26.48 -8.53
CA GLU A 54 41.29 27.57 -7.82
C GLU A 54 39.78 27.66 -8.10
N THR A 55 39.19 26.93 -9.06
CA THR A 55 37.72 27.02 -9.31
C THR A 55 37.02 25.76 -9.82
N LEU A 56 37.40 24.57 -9.34
CA LEU A 56 36.42 23.48 -9.24
C LEU A 56 35.75 23.56 -7.87
N ALA A 57 34.85 24.54 -7.72
CA ALA A 57 33.90 24.52 -6.62
C ALA A 57 33.26 23.13 -6.63
N GLU A 58 33.47 22.36 -5.56
CA GLU A 58 32.77 21.11 -5.30
C GLU A 58 31.29 21.39 -5.58
N GLN A 59 30.79 20.90 -6.71
CA GLN A 59 29.43 21.17 -7.14
C GLN A 59 28.57 20.29 -6.24
N THR A 60 28.30 20.79 -5.04
CA THR A 60 27.51 20.10 -4.04
C THR A 60 26.16 19.83 -4.69
N VAL A 61 25.87 18.54 -4.90
CA VAL A 61 24.60 18.12 -5.44
C VAL A 61 23.57 18.50 -4.39
N ASP A 62 22.78 19.51 -4.71
CA ASP A 62 21.65 19.92 -3.90
C ASP A 62 20.62 18.77 -3.97
N GLU A 63 20.69 17.88 -2.99
CA GLU A 63 19.84 16.68 -2.92
C GLU A 63 18.36 17.05 -2.95
N ASP A 64 17.98 18.22 -2.43
CA ASP A 64 16.60 18.66 -2.40
C ASP A 64 16.13 19.10 -3.80
N LYS A 65 16.98 19.80 -4.56
CA LYS A 65 16.73 20.05 -5.98
C LYS A 65 16.67 18.76 -6.79
N LEU A 66 17.53 17.79 -6.47
CA LEU A 66 17.54 16.52 -7.18
C LEU A 66 16.27 15.71 -6.88
N LYS A 67 15.83 15.66 -5.62
CA LYS A 67 14.55 15.07 -5.19
C LYS A 67 13.37 15.75 -5.85
N ALA A 68 13.38 17.08 -6.00
CA ALA A 68 12.32 17.81 -6.68
C ALA A 68 12.23 17.46 -8.17
N ILE A 69 13.36 17.35 -8.87
CA ILE A 69 13.42 16.97 -10.29
C ILE A 69 12.97 15.51 -10.48
N VAL A 70 13.51 14.58 -9.66
CA VAL A 70 13.14 13.16 -9.70
C VAL A 70 11.67 12.97 -9.33
N GLY A 71 11.20 13.71 -8.32
CA GLY A 71 9.81 13.72 -7.89
C GLY A 71 8.87 14.17 -9.00
N GLU A 72 9.20 15.25 -9.71
CA GLU A 72 8.37 15.74 -10.83
C GLU A 72 8.32 14.76 -12.01
N TYR A 73 9.45 14.14 -12.36
CA TYR A 73 9.49 13.21 -13.48
C TYR A 73 8.82 11.87 -13.15
N MET A 74 9.04 11.34 -11.96
CA MET A 74 8.55 10.01 -11.56
C MET A 74 7.13 10.06 -11.01
N TYR A 75 6.75 11.17 -10.38
CA TYR A 75 5.44 11.40 -9.78
C TYR A 75 4.96 12.82 -10.09
N PRO A 76 4.51 13.14 -11.31
CA PRO A 76 3.93 14.45 -11.62
C PRO A 76 2.72 14.76 -10.71
N VAL A 77 2.32 16.04 -10.64
CA VAL A 77 1.09 16.43 -9.93
C VAL A 77 -0.11 15.62 -10.44
N GLY A 78 -0.88 15.04 -9.52
CA GLY A 78 -1.97 14.10 -9.80
C GLY A 78 -1.57 12.62 -9.69
N SER A 79 -0.28 12.28 -9.63
CA SER A 79 0.17 10.91 -9.41
C SER A 79 -0.21 10.39 -8.03
N THR A 80 -0.45 9.09 -7.94
CA THR A 80 -0.82 8.42 -6.69
C THR A 80 0.31 7.57 -6.14
N TYR A 81 0.39 7.45 -4.81
CA TYR A 81 1.38 6.61 -4.13
C TYR A 81 0.73 5.79 -3.01
N THR A 82 1.07 4.50 -2.93
CA THR A 82 0.62 3.61 -1.86
C THR A 82 1.73 3.40 -0.84
N GLN A 83 1.48 3.82 0.40
CA GLN A 83 2.41 3.70 1.52
C GLN A 83 2.01 2.55 2.43
N PHE A 84 2.95 1.63 2.68
CA PHE A 84 2.83 0.59 3.70
C PHE A 84 3.25 1.12 5.07
N ALA A 85 2.72 0.52 6.14
CA ALA A 85 3.10 0.85 7.51
C ALA A 85 4.62 0.70 7.71
N GLY A 86 5.24 1.69 8.36
CA GLY A 86 6.68 1.71 8.64
C GLY A 86 7.56 2.31 7.53
N TYR A 87 7.02 2.63 6.35
CA TYR A 87 7.77 3.27 5.28
C TYR A 87 7.62 4.81 5.31
N PRO A 88 8.61 5.58 4.81
CA PRO A 88 8.53 7.04 4.74
C PRO A 88 7.32 7.55 3.94
N GLU A 89 6.89 8.78 4.25
CA GLU A 89 5.86 9.48 3.46
C GLU A 89 6.42 9.89 2.08
N PRO A 90 5.57 9.98 1.05
CA PRO A 90 6.05 10.28 -0.30
C PRO A 90 6.72 11.66 -0.42
N SER A 91 6.36 12.63 0.43
CA SER A 91 7.04 13.93 0.51
C SER A 91 8.51 13.81 0.95
N GLN A 92 8.85 12.82 1.76
CA GLN A 92 10.23 12.57 2.20
C GLN A 92 11.07 11.88 1.12
N LEU A 93 10.42 11.12 0.23
CA LEU A 93 11.07 10.37 -0.84
C LEU A 93 11.22 11.21 -2.12
N TYR A 94 10.19 11.99 -2.45
CA TYR A 94 10.02 12.62 -3.75
C TYR A 94 9.78 14.14 -3.67
N GLY A 95 9.84 14.72 -2.47
CA GLY A 95 9.50 16.13 -2.26
C GLY A 95 8.04 16.45 -2.55
N GLY A 96 7.73 17.75 -2.57
CA GLY A 96 6.43 18.31 -2.88
C GLY A 96 5.30 18.01 -1.91
N SER A 97 4.11 18.44 -2.31
CA SER A 97 2.90 18.37 -1.49
C SER A 97 2.05 17.17 -1.85
N TRP A 98 1.55 16.46 -0.83
CA TRP A 98 0.77 15.24 -0.98
C TRP A 98 -0.47 15.26 -0.10
N GLY A 99 -1.61 14.88 -0.65
CA GLY A 99 -2.88 14.70 0.06
C GLY A 99 -3.25 13.23 0.21
N ARG A 100 -3.92 12.85 1.30
CA ARG A 100 -4.44 11.49 1.49
C ARG A 100 -5.82 11.36 0.83
N ILE A 101 -6.00 10.36 -0.03
CA ILE A 101 -7.25 10.14 -0.79
C ILE A 101 -8.39 9.65 0.12
N TYR A 102 -8.06 8.87 1.16
CA TYR A 102 -9.02 8.27 2.10
C TYR A 102 -8.62 8.57 3.56
N ALA A 103 -8.38 9.85 3.87
CA ALA A 103 -7.86 10.25 5.19
C ALA A 103 -8.77 9.84 6.36
N ASN A 104 -10.08 9.75 6.11
CA ASN A 104 -11.11 9.50 7.12
C ASN A 104 -11.90 8.21 6.87
N ASP A 105 -11.53 7.42 5.85
CA ASP A 105 -12.29 6.26 5.42
C ASP A 105 -11.41 4.99 5.38
N ALA A 106 -11.91 3.88 5.92
CA ALA A 106 -11.25 2.58 5.90
C ALA A 106 -11.82 1.71 4.76
N VAL A 107 -11.46 2.04 3.53
CA VAL A 107 -12.03 1.42 2.32
C VAL A 107 -11.30 0.14 1.89
N PHE A 108 -12.06 -0.84 1.40
CA PHE A 108 -11.53 -2.00 0.68
C PHE A 108 -11.53 -1.71 -0.82
N PHE A 109 -10.37 -1.80 -1.48
CA PHE A 109 -10.28 -1.60 -2.92
C PHE A 109 -10.77 -2.81 -3.69
N ARG A 110 -11.62 -2.55 -4.68
CA ARG A 110 -12.12 -3.55 -5.62
C ARG A 110 -12.34 -2.91 -6.98
N THR A 111 -12.36 -3.74 -8.02
CA THR A 111 -12.60 -3.29 -9.39
C THR A 111 -14.05 -2.86 -9.60
N GLU A 112 -14.28 -2.11 -10.66
CA GLU A 112 -15.61 -1.91 -11.22
C GLU A 112 -16.20 -3.25 -11.71
N GLY A 113 -17.53 -3.31 -11.80
CA GLY A 113 -18.25 -4.48 -12.26
C GLY A 113 -19.68 -4.58 -11.73
N PRO A 114 -20.42 -5.63 -12.13
CA PRO A 114 -21.75 -5.90 -11.60
C PRO A 114 -21.73 -5.96 -10.07
N ASN A 115 -22.68 -5.27 -9.42
CA ASN A 115 -22.78 -5.11 -7.96
C ASN A 115 -21.70 -4.23 -7.31
N SER A 116 -20.86 -3.53 -8.08
CA SER A 116 -20.05 -2.40 -7.61
C SER A 116 -20.78 -1.09 -7.74
N LYS A 117 -20.53 -0.17 -6.81
CA LYS A 117 -20.86 1.24 -7.00
C LYS A 117 -20.11 1.76 -8.23
N GLY A 118 -20.79 2.60 -9.03
CA GLY A 118 -20.25 3.08 -10.30
C GLY A 118 -18.92 3.82 -10.13
N PHE A 119 -18.03 3.69 -11.11
CA PHE A 119 -16.74 4.37 -11.09
C PHE A 119 -16.90 5.89 -10.90
N GLY A 120 -16.15 6.47 -9.98
CA GLY A 120 -16.21 7.91 -9.66
C GLY A 120 -17.46 8.38 -8.91
N THR A 121 -18.41 7.51 -8.59
CA THR A 121 -19.68 7.90 -7.90
C THR A 121 -19.58 7.87 -6.37
N GLY A 122 -18.40 7.58 -5.83
CA GLY A 122 -18.09 7.57 -4.40
C GLY A 122 -17.91 6.16 -3.82
N ILE A 123 -17.84 6.08 -2.49
CA ILE A 123 -17.59 4.83 -1.75
C ILE A 123 -18.87 4.00 -1.63
N GLN A 124 -18.75 2.69 -1.83
CA GLN A 124 -19.86 1.76 -1.61
C GLN A 124 -20.01 1.45 -0.12
N GLY A 125 -21.25 1.43 0.38
CA GLY A 125 -21.54 0.97 1.73
C GLY A 125 -21.23 -0.52 1.94
N ASP A 126 -21.08 -0.91 3.19
CA ASP A 126 -20.94 -2.31 3.56
C ASP A 126 -22.26 -3.07 3.39
N ALA A 127 -22.13 -4.35 3.05
CA ALA A 127 -23.25 -5.27 3.02
C ALA A 127 -22.76 -6.65 3.43
N ILE A 128 -23.52 -7.31 4.30
CA ILE A 128 -23.31 -8.73 4.58
C ILE A 128 -24.21 -9.56 3.65
N ARG A 129 -23.76 -10.77 3.31
CA ARG A 129 -24.61 -11.76 2.63
C ARG A 129 -25.88 -12.02 3.45
N ASN A 130 -26.96 -12.34 2.75
CA ASN A 130 -28.22 -12.75 3.39
C ASN A 130 -27.98 -13.96 4.30
N ILE A 131 -28.60 -13.96 5.49
CA ILE A 131 -28.52 -15.05 6.46
C ILE A 131 -29.94 -15.55 6.68
N THR A 132 -30.21 -16.77 6.23
CA THR A 132 -31.55 -17.36 6.26
C THR A 132 -31.63 -18.52 7.24
N GLY A 133 -32.84 -18.72 7.77
CA GLY A 133 -33.20 -19.88 8.55
C GLY A 133 -34.71 -19.91 8.75
N GLN A 134 -35.21 -21.05 9.21
CA GLN A 134 -36.62 -21.24 9.53
C GLN A 134 -36.77 -22.13 10.75
N PHE A 135 -37.95 -22.05 11.38
CA PHE A 135 -38.45 -23.01 12.33
C PHE A 135 -39.98 -23.03 12.24
N GLY A 136 -40.58 -24.19 12.53
CA GLY A 136 -42.02 -24.38 12.60
C GLY A 136 -42.54 -24.14 14.02
N VAL A 137 -43.80 -23.71 14.12
CA VAL A 137 -44.52 -23.55 15.39
C VAL A 137 -45.72 -24.50 15.37
N ASN A 138 -45.87 -25.30 16.43
CA ASN A 138 -47.07 -26.10 16.65
C ASN A 138 -47.91 -25.42 17.75
N LEU A 139 -49.15 -25.05 17.41
CA LEU A 139 -50.10 -24.32 18.28
C LEU A 139 -51.16 -25.26 18.88
N GLY A 140 -50.76 -26.45 19.34
CA GLY A 140 -51.63 -27.36 20.07
C GLY A 140 -51.93 -26.86 21.49
N GLU A 141 -53.08 -27.30 22.05
CA GLU A 141 -53.69 -26.79 23.28
C GLU A 141 -52.68 -26.60 24.44
N SER A 142 -52.67 -25.37 24.95
CA SER A 142 -51.92 -24.83 26.09
C SER A 142 -50.41 -24.59 25.97
N ASP A 143 -49.69 -25.15 24.99
CA ASP A 143 -48.22 -25.06 25.00
C ASP A 143 -47.59 -25.01 23.59
N GLY A 144 -47.18 -23.81 23.15
CA GLY A 144 -46.51 -23.62 21.87
C GLY A 144 -45.15 -24.32 21.78
N ALA A 145 -45.00 -25.21 20.80
CA ALA A 145 -43.79 -26.00 20.57
C ALA A 145 -43.08 -25.60 19.27
N LEU A 146 -41.79 -25.30 19.34
CA LEU A 146 -40.94 -25.03 18.18
C LEU A 146 -40.29 -26.31 17.66
N HIS A 147 -40.25 -26.46 16.33
CA HIS A 147 -39.72 -27.64 15.65
C HIS A 147 -39.15 -27.27 14.27
N ALA A 148 -38.66 -28.26 13.50
CA ALA A 148 -38.22 -28.08 12.11
C ALA A 148 -37.19 -26.94 11.88
N PHE A 149 -36.24 -26.79 12.82
CA PHE A 149 -35.20 -25.77 12.73
C PHE A 149 -34.24 -26.02 11.55
N SER A 150 -33.90 -24.96 10.80
CA SER A 150 -32.84 -25.00 9.80
C SER A 150 -32.15 -23.64 9.62
N GLY A 151 -31.01 -23.67 8.93
CA GLY A 151 -30.17 -22.49 8.70
C GLY A 151 -29.64 -21.90 10.00
N ALA A 152 -29.75 -20.59 10.14
CA ALA A 152 -29.28 -19.87 11.32
C ALA A 152 -30.05 -20.18 12.61
N PHE A 153 -31.18 -20.91 12.55
CA PHE A 153 -31.95 -21.26 13.74
C PHE A 153 -31.64 -22.66 14.30
N SER A 154 -31.71 -22.80 15.62
CA SER A 154 -31.74 -24.07 16.35
C SER A 154 -32.68 -24.00 17.56
N GLY A 155 -33.10 -25.15 18.07
CA GLY A 155 -33.89 -25.22 19.30
C GLY A 155 -33.02 -25.09 20.55
N ALA A 156 -33.49 -24.33 21.55
CA ALA A 156 -32.94 -24.37 22.90
C ALA A 156 -33.75 -25.37 23.76
N SER A 157 -33.04 -26.23 24.50
CA SER A 157 -33.66 -27.12 25.49
C SER A 157 -34.06 -26.34 26.73
N MET A 158 -35.26 -25.75 26.77
CA MET A 158 -35.83 -25.22 28.02
C MET A 158 -36.44 -26.37 28.81
N LYS A 159 -35.78 -26.79 29.90
CA LYS A 159 -36.43 -27.54 30.97
C LYS A 159 -37.07 -26.53 31.92
N TRP A 160 -38.38 -26.34 31.87
CA TRP A 160 -39.05 -25.61 32.93
C TRP A 160 -39.26 -26.54 34.13
N GLY A 161 -38.74 -26.15 35.30
CA GLY A 161 -39.15 -26.72 36.58
C GLY A 161 -40.36 -25.95 37.12
N GLY A 162 -41.56 -26.50 36.96
CA GLY A 162 -42.78 -25.95 37.59
C GLY A 162 -43.93 -25.59 36.66
N ALA A 163 -44.61 -26.61 36.14
CA ALA A 163 -46.07 -26.80 36.22
C ALA A 163 -46.40 -28.08 35.45
N ALA A 164 -46.96 -29.06 36.13
CA ALA A 164 -47.31 -30.35 35.58
C ALA A 164 -48.33 -30.20 34.44
N HIS A 165 -47.93 -30.50 33.21
CA HIS A 165 -48.88 -30.91 32.17
C HIS A 165 -48.77 -32.43 32.03
N THR A 166 -49.81 -33.09 32.55
CA THR A 166 -50.13 -34.52 32.46
C THR A 166 -50.46 -34.92 31.03
N VAL A 167 -49.55 -34.67 30.09
CA VAL A 167 -49.69 -35.15 28.72
C VAL A 167 -48.33 -35.69 28.29
N ASN A 168 -48.35 -36.96 27.90
CA ASN A 168 -47.21 -37.79 27.51
C ASN A 168 -46.60 -37.30 26.18
N TRP A 169 -46.15 -36.04 26.13
CA TRP A 169 -45.47 -35.47 24.98
C TRP A 169 -44.01 -35.90 25.00
N PRO A 170 -43.46 -36.44 23.88
CA PRO A 170 -42.05 -36.75 23.82
C PRO A 170 -41.24 -35.47 24.11
N ALA A 171 -40.30 -35.57 25.04
CA ALA A 171 -39.58 -34.48 25.70
C ALA A 171 -38.67 -33.61 24.80
N ASN A 172 -38.94 -33.53 23.49
CA ASN A 172 -38.02 -33.04 22.47
C ASN A 172 -38.46 -31.74 21.76
N TYR A 173 -39.50 -31.06 22.24
CA TYR A 173 -39.93 -29.80 21.64
C TYR A 173 -39.23 -28.60 22.31
N ALA A 174 -38.48 -27.83 21.53
CA ALA A 174 -37.86 -26.60 21.99
C ALA A 174 -38.91 -25.50 22.14
N ARG A 175 -38.79 -24.63 23.15
CA ARG A 175 -39.67 -23.45 23.31
C ARG A 175 -38.99 -22.12 23.03
N GLN A 176 -37.71 -22.19 22.65
CA GLN A 176 -36.90 -21.05 22.25
C GLN A 176 -36.15 -21.40 20.97
N ALA A 177 -36.15 -20.47 20.03
CA ALA A 177 -35.29 -20.50 18.87
C ALA A 177 -34.02 -19.70 19.17
N ASN A 178 -32.87 -20.31 19.01
CA ASN A 178 -31.59 -19.63 19.01
C ASN A 178 -31.27 -19.21 17.59
N PHE A 179 -31.00 -17.93 17.38
CA PHE A 179 -30.36 -17.46 16.17
C PHE A 179 -28.84 -17.50 16.36
N ASN A 180 -28.15 -18.23 15.49
CA ASN A 180 -26.70 -18.27 15.44
C ASN A 180 -26.23 -18.27 13.98
N ALA A 181 -25.75 -17.11 13.52
CA ALA A 181 -25.20 -16.95 12.18
C ALA A 181 -24.01 -17.89 11.90
N SER A 182 -23.23 -18.26 12.92
CA SER A 182 -22.07 -19.17 12.79
C SER A 182 -22.42 -20.53 12.20
N ARG A 183 -23.71 -20.91 12.24
CA ARG A 183 -24.22 -22.17 11.69
C ARG A 183 -24.18 -22.23 10.17
N VAL A 184 -24.18 -21.08 9.49
CA VAL A 184 -24.23 -21.00 8.03
C VAL A 184 -23.15 -20.13 7.42
N VAL A 185 -22.48 -19.32 8.24
CA VAL A 185 -21.42 -18.41 7.80
C VAL A 185 -20.35 -18.23 8.87
N PRO A 186 -19.07 -17.98 8.52
CA PRO A 186 -18.09 -17.52 9.49
C PRO A 186 -18.54 -16.23 10.18
N THR A 187 -18.31 -16.14 11.48
CA THR A 187 -18.70 -14.98 12.32
C THR A 187 -17.52 -14.47 13.15
N SER A 188 -17.52 -13.17 13.38
CA SER A 188 -16.65 -12.44 14.30
C SER A 188 -17.46 -11.29 14.91
N ASN A 189 -16.93 -10.60 15.93
CA ASN A 189 -17.59 -9.42 16.54
C ASN A 189 -17.96 -8.33 15.51
N GLU A 190 -17.31 -8.34 14.34
CA GLU A 190 -17.65 -7.53 13.16
C GLU A 190 -17.26 -8.31 11.89
N ASN A 191 -18.09 -8.25 10.85
CA ASN A 191 -17.80 -8.86 9.55
C ASN A 191 -17.07 -7.85 8.64
N ARG A 192 -15.73 -7.93 8.58
CA ARG A 192 -14.89 -7.10 7.71
C ARG A 192 -13.82 -7.96 7.02
N PRO A 193 -13.36 -7.59 5.81
CA PRO A 193 -12.13 -8.15 5.27
C PRO A 193 -10.97 -7.98 6.25
N LYS A 194 -10.09 -8.98 6.36
CA LYS A 194 -8.86 -8.84 7.15
C LYS A 194 -7.98 -7.78 6.48
N ASN A 195 -7.60 -6.73 7.23
CA ASN A 195 -6.89 -5.57 6.68
C ASN A 195 -5.51 -5.39 7.31
N VAL A 196 -4.56 -4.91 6.52
CA VAL A 196 -3.30 -4.30 6.96
C VAL A 196 -3.33 -2.84 6.51
N THR A 197 -3.07 -1.91 7.42
CA THR A 197 -3.21 -0.48 7.13
C THR A 197 -2.22 0.00 6.07
N ILE A 198 -2.76 0.55 4.99
CA ILE A 198 -2.04 1.29 3.97
C ILE A 198 -2.58 2.72 3.89
N ARG A 199 -1.79 3.65 3.35
CA ARG A 199 -2.26 4.99 2.99
C ARG A 199 -2.15 5.16 1.49
N VAL A 200 -3.14 5.80 0.89
CA VAL A 200 -3.10 6.21 -0.52
C VAL A 200 -3.00 7.71 -0.58
N TRP A 201 -1.98 8.18 -1.29
CA TRP A 201 -1.64 9.57 -1.45
C TRP A 201 -1.87 10.01 -2.89
N VAL A 202 -2.14 11.30 -3.10
CA VAL A 202 -2.12 11.98 -4.39
C VAL A 202 -1.20 13.19 -4.28
N ARG A 203 -0.33 13.39 -5.27
CA ARG A 203 0.53 14.58 -5.33
C ARG A 203 -0.29 15.79 -5.75
N THR A 204 -0.24 16.86 -4.98
CA THR A 204 -1.07 18.05 -5.17
C THR A 204 -0.28 19.27 -5.64
N ALA A 205 1.02 19.33 -5.36
CA ALA A 205 1.91 20.39 -5.82
C ALA A 205 3.38 19.95 -5.80
N LEU A 206 4.22 20.77 -6.45
CA LEU A 206 5.68 20.65 -6.48
C LEU A 206 6.32 20.72 -5.09
#